data_AF-A0A3D0XAF6-F1
#
_entry.id   AF-A0A3D0XAF6-F1
#
_cell.length_a   1.000
_cell.length_b   1.000
_cell.length_c   1.000
_cell.angle_alpha   90.00
_cell.angle_beta   90.00
_cell.angle_gamma   90.00
#
_symmetry.space_group_name_H-M   'P 1'
#
loop_
_entity.id
_entity.type
_entity.pdbx_description
1 polymer ?
#
loop_
_entity_poly.entity_id
_entity_poly.type
_entity_poly.pdbx_seq_one_letter_code
_entity_poly.pdbx_strand_id
1 'polypeptide(L)'
;MTTLENLYYGNIAPHEYEVARDSEYYITAKDVVRHEQELSDTLTEQQNAILQKIKDNHNELMNLGECDAFCRGFSLAVRLMVEAMSSEKT
;
A
#
# COMPACT_ATOMS: atom_id res chain seq x y z
N MET A 1 -21.76 -3.90 15.19
CA MET A 1 -20.40 -3.60 15.67
C MET A 1 -20.00 -2.23 15.19
N THR A 2 -19.41 -1.43 16.06
CA THR A 2 -18.83 -0.13 15.73
C THR A 2 -17.51 -0.30 14.96
N THR A 3 -16.99 0.78 14.36
CA THR A 3 -15.68 0.75 13.67
C THR A 3 -14.55 0.30 14.59
N LEU A 4 -14.54 0.75 15.86
CA LEU A 4 -13.50 0.38 16.83
C LEU A 4 -13.60 -1.09 17.25
N GLU A 5 -14.82 -1.63 17.41
CA GLU A 5 -15.01 -3.06 17.67
C GLU A 5 -14.53 -3.90 16.50
N ASN A 6 -14.89 -3.52 15.27
CA ASN A 6 -14.42 -4.23 14.07
C ASN A 6 -12.90 -4.18 13.93
N LEU A 7 -12.25 -3.07 14.25
CA LEU A 7 -10.79 -2.98 14.28
C LEU A 7 -10.19 -3.88 15.38
N TYR A 8 -10.74 -3.84 16.60
CA TYR A 8 -10.26 -4.65 17.73
C TYR A 8 -10.35 -6.16 17.45
N TYR A 9 -11.43 -6.60 16.81
CA TYR A 9 -11.62 -8.01 16.44
C TYR A 9 -10.92 -8.40 15.13
N GLY A 10 -10.19 -7.48 14.48
CA GLY A 10 -9.46 -7.75 13.25
C GLY A 10 -10.32 -7.88 11.98
N ASN A 11 -11.57 -7.40 12.02
CA ASN A 11 -12.45 -7.35 10.85
C ASN A 11 -12.11 -6.19 9.89
N ILE A 12 -11.26 -5.25 10.33
CA ILE A 12 -10.70 -4.19 9.49
C ILE A 12 -9.20 -4.44 9.42
N ALA A 13 -8.67 -4.60 8.21
CA ALA A 13 -7.24 -4.66 7.93
C ALA A 13 -6.82 -3.31 7.31
N PRO A 14 -6.26 -2.36 8.09
CA PRO A 14 -5.98 -1.00 7.60
C PRO A 14 -4.92 -0.92 6.49
N HIS A 15 -4.17 -2.01 6.30
CA HIS A 15 -3.18 -2.16 5.24
C HIS A 15 -3.78 -2.73 3.96
N GLU A 16 -5.01 -3.25 4.02
CA GLU A 16 -5.75 -3.70 2.85
C GLU A 16 -6.71 -2.60 2.39
N TYR A 17 -6.76 -2.40 1.08
CA TYR A 17 -7.77 -1.56 0.48
C TYR A 17 -8.25 -2.22 -0.80
N GLU A 18 -9.55 -2.10 -1.06
CA GLU A 18 -10.11 -2.59 -2.31
C GLU A 18 -9.69 -1.68 -3.45
N VAL A 19 -9.06 -2.27 -4.46
CA VAL A 19 -8.77 -1.59 -5.72
C VAL A 19 -9.98 -1.75 -6.63
N ALA A 20 -10.62 -0.63 -6.97
CA ALA A 20 -11.70 -0.64 -7.95
C ALA A 20 -11.20 -1.18 -9.31
N ARG A 21 -11.99 -2.09 -9.91
CA ARG A 21 -11.74 -2.55 -11.28
C ARG A 21 -11.74 -1.34 -12.21
N ASP A 22 -10.80 -1.32 -13.14
CA ASP A 22 -10.59 -0.22 -14.11
C ASP A 22 -10.14 1.12 -13.49
N SER A 23 -9.77 1.16 -12.21
CA SER A 23 -9.05 2.30 -11.65
C SER A 23 -7.70 2.51 -12.34
N GLU A 24 -7.20 3.74 -12.30
CA GLU A 24 -5.86 4.06 -12.80
C GLU A 24 -4.79 3.18 -12.14
N TYR A 25 -4.93 2.92 -10.84
CA TYR A 25 -4.06 1.99 -10.12
C TYR A 25 -4.14 0.57 -10.69
N TYR A 26 -5.34 0.02 -10.88
CA TYR A 26 -5.53 -1.32 -11.43
C TYR A 26 -4.92 -1.45 -12.84
N ILE A 27 -5.18 -0.48 -13.70
CA ILE A 27 -4.66 -0.46 -15.08
C ILE A 27 -3.14 -0.41 -15.06
N THR A 28 -2.58 0.50 -14.27
CA THR A 28 -1.12 0.67 -14.13
C THR A 28 -0.45 -0.58 -13.57
N ALA A 29 -1.03 -1.19 -12.53
CA ALA A 29 -0.53 -2.44 -11.95
C ALA A 29 -0.54 -3.58 -12.99
N LYS A 30 -1.59 -3.66 -13.81
CA LYS A 30 -1.67 -4.64 -14.90
C LYS A 30 -0.58 -4.38 -15.96
N ASP A 31 -0.32 -3.14 -16.31
CA ASP A 31 0.74 -2.78 -17.26
C ASP A 31 2.13 -3.10 -16.72
N VAL A 32 2.38 -2.92 -15.41
CA VAL A 32 3.63 -3.34 -14.77
C VAL A 32 3.85 -4.84 -14.98
N VAL A 33 2.85 -5.66 -14.67
CA VAL A 33 2.94 -7.13 -14.85
C VAL A 33 3.17 -7.50 -16.31
N ARG A 34 2.46 -6.85 -17.25
CA ARG A 34 2.62 -7.12 -18.68
C ARG A 34 4.02 -6.78 -19.17
N HIS A 35 4.52 -5.58 -18.88
CA HIS A 35 5.87 -5.16 -19.28
C HIS A 35 6.96 -6.01 -18.62
N GLU A 36 6.75 -6.43 -17.38
CA GLU A 36 7.67 -7.34 -16.69
C GLU A 36 7.76 -8.69 -17.42
N GLN A 37 6.62 -9.27 -17.82
CA GLN A 37 6.60 -10.52 -18.58
C GLN A 37 7.28 -10.36 -19.94
N GLU A 38 6.96 -9.30 -20.67
CA GLU A 38 7.58 -8.98 -21.97
C GLU A 38 9.11 -8.85 -21.84
N LEU A 39 9.59 -8.22 -20.76
CA LEU A 39 11.02 -8.11 -20.49
C LEU A 39 11.63 -9.48 -20.14
N SER A 40 10.98 -10.23 -19.24
CA SER A 40 11.45 -11.54 -18.76
C SER A 40 11.69 -12.53 -19.91
N ASP A 41 10.82 -12.51 -20.93
CA ASP A 41 10.93 -13.37 -22.12
C ASP A 41 12.17 -13.06 -22.98
N THR A 42 12.75 -11.85 -22.86
CA THR A 42 13.94 -11.43 -23.59
C THR A 42 15.26 -11.66 -22.84
N LEU A 43 15.18 -11.95 -21.53
CA LEU A 43 16.32 -12.06 -20.65
C LEU A 43 16.85 -13.49 -20.55
N THR A 44 18.16 -13.61 -20.32
CA THR A 44 18.77 -14.90 -19.96
C THR A 44 18.31 -15.34 -18.56
N GLU A 45 18.48 -16.63 -18.25
CA GLU A 45 18.15 -17.19 -16.93
C GLU A 45 18.86 -16.44 -15.78
N GLN A 46 20.14 -16.11 -15.93
CA GLN A 46 20.88 -15.35 -14.92
C GLN A 46 20.32 -13.94 -14.73
N GLN A 47 19.95 -13.26 -15.82
CA GLN A 47 19.34 -11.93 -15.75
C GLN A 47 17.96 -11.98 -15.13
N ASN A 48 17.16 -13.00 -15.44
CA ASN A 48 15.86 -13.22 -14.81
C ASN A 48 15.98 -13.50 -13.31
N ALA A 49 17.00 -14.24 -12.87
CA ALA A 49 17.28 -14.42 -11.45
C ALA A 49 17.62 -13.10 -10.73
N ILE A 50 18.30 -12.17 -11.42
CA ILE A 50 18.56 -10.82 -10.89
C ILE A 50 17.28 -9.98 -10.88
N LEU A 51 16.48 -10.02 -11.95
CA LEU A 51 15.19 -9.33 -12.03
C LEU A 51 14.27 -9.75 -10.89
N GLN A 52 14.18 -11.04 -10.59
CA GLN A 52 13.37 -11.54 -9.48
C GLN A 52 13.85 -10.98 -8.13
N LYS A 53 15.17 -10.97 -7.87
CA LYS A 53 15.72 -10.35 -6.66
C LYS A 53 15.42 -8.85 -6.56
N ILE A 54 15.47 -8.14 -7.70
CA ILE A 54 15.10 -6.72 -7.74
C ILE A 54 13.63 -6.55 -7.36
N LYS A 55 12.73 -7.38 -7.90
CA LYS A 55 11.30 -7.35 -7.56
C LYS A 55 11.05 -7.62 -6.08
N ASP A 56 11.70 -8.65 -5.53
CA ASP A 56 11.55 -9.00 -4.12
C ASP A 56 11.99 -7.83 -3.22
N ASN A 57 13.17 -7.27 -3.48
CA ASN A 57 13.70 -6.12 -2.73
C ASN A 57 12.84 -4.86 -2.92
N HIS A 58 12.32 -4.63 -4.13
CA HIS A 58 11.45 -3.49 -4.41
C HIS A 58 10.12 -3.60 -3.68
N ASN A 59 9.53 -4.79 -3.65
CA ASN A 59 8.32 -5.07 -2.87
C ASN A 59 8.55 -4.84 -1.38
N GLU A 60 9.65 -5.32 -0.82
CA GLU A 60 10.02 -5.04 0.57
C GLU A 60 10.20 -3.54 0.84
N LEU A 61 10.90 -2.83 -0.05
CA LEU A 61 11.08 -1.38 0.06
C LEU A 61 9.75 -0.63 0.04
N MET A 62 8.82 -1.02 -0.84
CA MET A 62 7.48 -0.41 -0.91
C MET A 62 6.68 -0.69 0.36
N ASN A 63 6.67 -1.93 0.86
CA ASN A 63 6.00 -2.29 2.12
C ASN A 63 6.52 -1.46 3.30
N LEU A 64 7.84 -1.24 3.39
CA LEU A 64 8.44 -0.39 4.42
C LEU A 64 7.98 1.07 4.28
N GLY A 65 7.94 1.59 3.05
CA GLY A 65 7.46 2.94 2.76
C GLY A 65 5.97 3.12 3.09
N GLU A 66 5.13 2.16 2.72
CA GLU A 66 3.69 2.15 3.01
C GLU A 66 3.41 2.09 4.51
N CYS A 67 4.16 1.28 5.25
CA CYS A 67 4.06 1.20 6.71
C CYS A 67 4.44 2.53 7.39
N ASP A 68 5.54 3.16 6.98
CA ASP A 68 5.96 4.47 7.50
C ASP A 68 4.93 5.57 7.14
N ALA A 69 4.45 5.58 5.90
CA ALA A 69 3.41 6.50 5.45
C ALA A 69 2.10 6.34 6.25
N PHE A 70 1.67 5.10 6.50
CA PHE A 70 0.50 4.81 7.33
C PHE A 70 0.69 5.35 8.75
N CYS A 71 1.81 5.05 9.40
CA CYS A 71 2.07 5.50 10.78
C CYS A 71 2.09 7.03 10.89
N ARG A 72 2.73 7.71 9.93
CA ARG A 72 2.77 9.19 9.89
C ARG A 72 1.40 9.79 9.61
N GLY A 73 0.69 9.25 8.61
CA GLY A 73 -0.64 9.70 8.22
C GLY A 73 -1.65 9.54 9.35
N PHE A 74 -1.66 8.38 10.00
CA PHE A 74 -2.53 8.12 11.15
C PHE A 74 -2.23 9.07 12.32
N SER A 75 -0.95 9.24 12.65
CA SER A 75 -0.54 10.19 13.70
C SER A 75 -0.98 11.62 13.41
N LEU A 76 -0.87 12.05 12.15
CA LEU A 76 -1.33 13.36 11.70
C LEU A 76 -2.86 13.49 11.82
N ALA A 77 -3.61 12.48 11.37
CA ALA A 77 -5.06 12.47 11.46
C ALA A 77 -5.55 12.62 12.91
N VAL A 78 -4.95 11.90 13.86
CA VAL A 78 -5.29 12.01 15.29
C VAL A 78 -5.02 13.42 15.82
N ARG A 79 -3.88 14.03 15.47
CA ARG A 79 -3.57 15.41 15.89
C ARG A 79 -4.59 16.42 15.35
N LEU A 80 -4.99 16.29 14.09
CA LEU A 80 -6.01 17.15 13.48
C LEU A 80 -7.37 17.00 14.17
N MET A 81 -7.77 15.77 14.50
CA MET A 81 -9.03 15.52 15.23
C MET A 81 -9.01 16.14 16.63
N VAL A 82 -7.92 15.98 17.38
CA VAL A 82 -7.77 16.56 18.72
C VAL A 82 -7.85 18.09 18.67
N GLU A 83 -7.15 18.71 17.71
CA GLU A 83 -7.19 20.16 17.51
C GLU A 83 -8.61 20.66 17.18
N ALA A 84 -9.28 20.02 16.22
CA ALA A 84 -10.63 20.37 15.80
C ALA A 84 -11.64 20.27 16.95
N MET A 85 -11.60 19.18 17.73
CA MET A 85 -12.50 18.99 18.88
C MET A 85 -12.17 19.91 20.06
N SER A 86 -10.91 20.33 20.21
CA SER A 86 -10.51 21.29 21.26
C SER A 86 -10.99 22.72 20.96
N SER A 87 -11.27 23.00 19.69
CA SER A 87 -11.69 24.31 19.18
C SER A 87 -13.19 24.61 19.38
N GLU A 88 -14.00 23.62 19.79
CA GLU A 88 -15.44 23.80 20.07
C GLU A 88 -15.74 24.32 21.49
N LYS A 89 -14.73 24.58 22.32
CA LYS A 89 -14.89 25.34 23.57
C LYS A 89 -14.64 26.83 23.32
N THR A 90 -15.60 27.54 22.74
CA THR A 90 -15.74 28.99 22.91
C THR A 90 -17.20 29.40 22.87
#